data_AF-A0A409XC79-F1
#
_entry.id   AF-A0A409XC79-F1
#
_cell.length_a   1.000
_cell.length_b   1.000
_cell.length_c   1.000
_cell.angle_alpha   90.00
_cell.angle_beta   90.00
_cell.angle_gamma   90.00
#
_symmetry.space_group_name_H-M   'P 1'
#
loop_
_entity.id
_entity.type
_entity.pdbx_description
1 polymer ?
#
loop_
_entity_poly.entity_id
_entity_poly.type
_entity_poly.pdbx_seq_one_letter_code
_entity_poly.pdbx_strand_id
1 'polypeptide(L)'
;MVLFTVYPPDDGCTNTRCPHQIPLKKVYRKVAAVFTQGNSVQPAYNTSLYCPKCATSYHANYLVNGGCRTYHPGIPDLIQVGEHQFVEAKPIETWQANMLFGWFSASNASRVFESAMNNGSFEPSVWGMSSTLMTNQVRDAFIILCLLEDAQFRGHLLIVPHTGDQSNRFKAAMEDRN
;
A
#
# COMPACT_ATOMS: atom_id res chain seq x y z
N MET A 1 -0.18 21.81 0.20
CA MET A 1 0.10 20.68 -0.71
C MET A 1 1.53 20.23 -0.48
N VAL A 2 1.74 18.94 -0.25
CA VAL A 2 3.01 18.28 0.03
C VAL A 2 3.18 17.19 -1.03
N LEU A 3 4.31 17.21 -1.73
CA LEU A 3 4.65 16.19 -2.71
C LEU A 3 5.37 15.02 -2.01
N PHE A 4 4.76 13.84 -2.03
CA PHE A 4 5.38 12.64 -1.46
C PHE A 4 6.31 11.97 -2.48
N THR A 5 7.38 11.36 -1.98
CA THR A 5 8.16 10.39 -2.78
C THR A 5 8.27 9.10 -1.98
N VAL A 6 7.64 8.05 -2.48
CA VAL A 6 7.55 6.74 -1.83
C VAL A 6 8.62 5.83 -2.43
N TYR A 7 9.51 5.34 -1.58
CA TYR A 7 10.59 4.42 -1.97
C TYR A 7 10.44 3.08 -1.25
N PRO A 8 11.06 2.00 -1.78
CA PRO A 8 11.35 0.82 -0.99
C PRO A 8 12.24 1.18 0.21
N PRO A 9 12.19 0.41 1.31
CA PRO A 9 12.98 0.68 2.50
C PRO A 9 14.49 0.57 2.25
N ASP A 10 14.90 -0.30 1.31
CA ASP A 10 16.28 -0.55 0.97
C ASP A 10 16.59 -0.09 -0.47
N ASP A 11 17.76 0.51 -0.65
CA ASP A 11 18.29 0.91 -1.97
C ASP A 11 19.16 -0.18 -2.63
N GLY A 12 19.41 -1.28 -1.91
CA GLY A 12 20.17 -2.45 -2.35
C GLY A 12 19.33 -3.73 -2.46
N CYS A 13 19.96 -4.79 -2.97
CA CYS A 13 19.33 -6.11 -3.00
C CYS A 13 19.43 -6.78 -1.63
N THR A 14 18.31 -6.90 -0.91
CA THR A 14 18.26 -7.57 0.41
C THR A 14 18.22 -9.09 0.35
N ASN A 15 18.16 -9.69 -0.85
CA ASN A 15 18.23 -11.14 -0.98
C ASN A 15 19.65 -11.62 -0.67
N THR A 16 19.84 -12.25 0.50
CA THR A 16 21.14 -12.74 1.00
C THR A 16 21.77 -13.81 0.10
N ARG A 17 20.98 -14.48 -0.73
CA ARG A 17 21.46 -15.48 -1.71
C ARG A 17 21.83 -14.84 -3.06
N CYS A 18 21.65 -13.53 -3.21
CA CYS A 18 21.99 -12.83 -4.43
C CYS A 18 23.45 -12.35 -4.37
N PRO A 19 24.26 -12.61 -5.42
CA PRO A 19 25.63 -12.08 -5.48
C PRO A 19 25.67 -10.56 -5.73
N HIS A 20 24.51 -9.92 -5.92
CA HIS A 20 24.41 -8.49 -6.17
C HIS A 20 24.39 -7.73 -4.85
N GLN A 21 25.55 -7.30 -4.38
CA GLN A 21 25.72 -6.57 -3.11
C GLN A 21 25.90 -5.06 -3.30
N ILE A 22 25.57 -4.53 -4.48
CA ILE A 22 25.69 -3.11 -4.80
C ILE A 22 24.31 -2.44 -4.86
N PRO A 23 24.23 -1.10 -4.71
CA PRO A 23 22.97 -0.37 -4.84
C PRO A 23 22.28 -0.60 -6.19
N LEU A 24 20.96 -0.77 -6.14
CA LEU A 24 20.13 -1.01 -7.31
C LEU A 24 19.95 0.26 -8.13
N LYS A 25 20.45 0.24 -9.36
CA LYS A 25 20.40 1.41 -10.27
C LYS A 25 19.15 1.45 -11.16
N LYS A 26 18.44 0.33 -11.31
CA LYS A 26 17.24 0.28 -12.15
C LYS A 26 16.04 0.77 -11.35
N VAL A 27 15.67 2.02 -11.60
CA VAL A 27 14.58 2.74 -10.91
C VAL A 27 13.40 2.89 -11.86
N TYR A 28 12.21 2.49 -11.41
CA TYR A 28 10.96 2.80 -12.09
C TYR A 28 10.15 3.75 -11.23
N ARG A 29 9.79 4.90 -11.79
CA ARG A 29 9.02 5.94 -11.12
C ARG A 29 7.69 6.11 -11.81
N LYS A 30 6.60 6.09 -11.04
CA LYS A 30 5.24 6.33 -11.51
C LYS A 30 4.58 7.40 -10.65
N VAL A 31 3.66 8.16 -11.24
CA VAL A 31 2.81 9.09 -10.50
C VAL A 31 1.88 8.28 -9.61
N ALA A 32 1.62 8.78 -8.40
CA ALA A 32 0.78 8.17 -7.40
C ALA A 32 -0.05 9.22 -6.65
N ALA A 33 -1.04 8.74 -5.90
CA ALA A 33 -1.86 9.55 -5.00
C ALA A 33 -1.77 8.97 -3.58
N VAL A 34 -1.62 9.84 -2.59
CA VAL A 34 -1.58 9.50 -1.17
C VAL A 34 -2.79 10.12 -0.47
N PHE A 35 -3.66 9.29 0.10
CA PHE A 35 -4.80 9.72 0.89
C PHE A 35 -4.35 9.93 2.33
N THR A 36 -4.32 11.19 2.77
CA THR A 36 -3.84 11.59 4.11
C THR A 36 -4.99 12.04 5.01
N GLN A 37 -4.82 11.90 6.33
CA GLN A 37 -5.82 12.34 7.30
C GLN A 37 -5.93 13.87 7.40
N GLY A 38 -4.79 14.55 7.47
CA GLY A 38 -4.74 15.99 7.77
C GLY A 38 -4.70 16.89 6.53
N ASN A 39 -4.21 16.37 5.41
CA ASN A 39 -3.87 17.19 4.24
C ASN A 39 -4.68 16.81 3.00
N SER A 40 -5.75 16.03 3.07
CA SER A 40 -6.47 15.56 1.86
C SER A 40 -5.62 14.63 0.98
N VAL A 41 -6.01 14.47 -0.29
CA VAL A 41 -5.25 13.71 -1.28
C VAL A 41 -4.02 14.51 -1.66
N GLN A 42 -2.86 13.86 -1.62
CA GLN A 42 -1.57 14.46 -1.91
C GLN A 42 -0.94 13.76 -3.12
N PRO A 43 -0.32 14.53 -4.04
CA PRO A 43 0.40 13.93 -5.15
C PRO A 43 1.66 13.24 -4.64
N ALA A 44 2.01 12.16 -5.33
CA ALA A 44 3.16 11.37 -4.97
C ALA A 44 3.88 10.81 -6.19
N TYR A 45 5.13 10.41 -5.97
CA TYR A 45 5.85 9.53 -6.87
C TYR A 45 6.12 8.20 -6.17
N ASN A 46 5.65 7.12 -6.77
CA ASN A 46 5.95 5.76 -6.34
C ASN A 46 7.17 5.25 -7.09
N THR A 47 8.21 4.91 -6.35
CA THR A 47 9.45 4.36 -6.89
C THR A 47 9.57 2.88 -6.56
N SER A 48 9.95 2.08 -7.56
CA SER A 48 10.34 0.68 -7.37
C SER A 48 11.72 0.43 -7.94
N LEU A 49 12.45 -0.49 -7.32
CA LEU A 49 13.79 -0.89 -7.72
C LEU A 49 13.77 -2.32 -8.26
N TYR A 50 14.68 -2.65 -9.17
CA TYR A 50 14.76 -4.00 -9.73
C TYR A 50 16.18 -4.54 -9.69
N CYS A 51 16.33 -5.74 -9.13
CA CYS A 51 17.57 -6.49 -9.17
C CYS A 51 17.60 -7.43 -10.38
N PRO A 52 18.48 -7.19 -11.38
CA PRO A 52 18.56 -8.04 -12.57
C PRO A 52 19.19 -9.41 -12.30
N LYS A 53 19.82 -9.61 -11.13
CA LYS A 53 20.52 -10.86 -10.80
C LYS A 53 19.62 -11.91 -10.16
N CYS A 54 18.78 -11.52 -9.20
CA CYS A 54 17.80 -12.41 -8.57
C CYS A 54 16.37 -12.23 -9.10
N ALA A 55 16.17 -11.30 -10.06
CA ALA A 55 14.88 -10.95 -10.63
C ALA A 55 13.84 -10.46 -9.59
N THR A 56 14.29 -9.91 -8.47
CA THR A 56 13.40 -9.30 -7.46
C THR A 56 13.07 -7.86 -7.81
N SER A 57 11.78 -7.51 -7.75
CA SER A 57 11.30 -6.12 -7.78
C SER A 57 10.98 -5.65 -6.37
N TYR A 58 11.57 -4.55 -5.94
CA TYR A 58 11.38 -3.96 -4.61
C TYR A 58 10.41 -2.79 -4.71
N HIS A 59 9.33 -2.85 -3.92
CA HIS A 59 8.32 -1.80 -3.79
C HIS A 59 8.30 -1.29 -2.35
N ALA A 60 7.55 -0.20 -2.14
CA ALA A 60 7.42 0.46 -0.84
C ALA A 60 6.95 -0.46 0.29
N ASN A 61 5.96 -1.33 0.05
CA ASN A 61 5.40 -2.18 1.10
C ASN A 61 5.79 -3.66 0.98
N TYR A 62 6.29 -4.08 -0.17
CA TYR A 62 6.59 -5.48 -0.45
C TYR A 62 7.70 -5.61 -1.49
N LEU A 63 8.28 -6.81 -1.57
CA LEU A 63 9.09 -7.24 -2.69
C LEU A 63 8.34 -8.30 -3.51
N VAL A 64 8.71 -8.43 -4.77
CA VAL A 64 8.16 -9.41 -5.71
C VAL A 64 9.27 -10.31 -6.21
N ASN A 65 9.17 -11.60 -5.93
CA ASN A 65 10.08 -12.62 -6.45
C ASN A 65 9.29 -13.92 -6.68
N GLY A 66 9.59 -14.63 -7.78
CA GLY A 66 8.96 -15.93 -8.05
C GLY A 66 7.43 -15.92 -8.16
N GLY A 67 6.82 -14.79 -8.53
CA GLY A 67 5.36 -14.66 -8.63
C GLY A 67 4.63 -14.38 -7.30
N CYS A 68 5.36 -14.21 -6.19
CA CYS A 68 4.81 -13.87 -4.88
C CYS A 68 5.19 -12.45 -4.48
N ARG A 69 4.29 -11.78 -3.75
CA ARG A 69 4.57 -10.58 -2.96
C ARG A 69 4.90 -11.00 -1.53
N THR A 70 6.04 -10.55 -1.04
CA THR A 70 6.41 -10.68 0.37
C THR A 70 6.43 -9.28 0.96
N TYR A 71 5.54 -9.00 1.90
CA TYR A 71 5.49 -7.72 2.58
C TYR A 71 6.68 -7.56 3.52
N HIS A 72 7.17 -6.32 3.63
CA HIS A 72 8.25 -5.98 4.55
C HIS A 72 7.79 -6.17 6.00
N PRO A 73 8.71 -6.47 6.94
CA PRO A 73 8.36 -6.56 8.36
C PRO A 73 7.84 -5.23 8.90
N GLY A 74 6.88 -5.31 9.82
CA GLY A 74 6.26 -4.14 10.44
C GLY A 74 5.02 -3.61 9.70
N ILE A 75 4.45 -2.54 10.23
CA ILE A 75 3.33 -1.81 9.61
C ILE A 75 3.88 -0.54 8.95
N PRO A 76 3.75 -0.37 7.63
CA PRO A 76 4.24 0.83 6.96
C PRO A 76 3.30 2.02 7.21
N ASP A 77 3.86 3.23 7.29
CA ASP A 77 3.06 4.47 7.44
C ASP A 77 2.11 4.71 6.27
N LEU A 78 2.51 4.28 5.06
CA LEU A 78 1.71 4.36 3.83
C LEU A 78 1.43 2.96 3.29
N ILE A 79 0.16 2.59 3.22
CA ILE A 79 -0.30 1.30 2.70
C ILE A 79 -0.76 1.47 1.25
N GLN A 80 -0.20 0.65 0.36
CA GLN A 80 -0.55 0.59 -1.05
C GLN A 80 -1.85 -0.20 -1.25
N VAL A 81 -2.91 0.51 -1.64
CA VAL A 81 -4.28 -0.03 -1.77
C VAL A 81 -4.73 -0.21 -3.22
N GLY A 82 -3.93 0.28 -4.17
CA GLY A 82 -4.15 0.11 -5.60
C GLY A 82 -2.82 0.07 -6.36
N GLU A 83 -2.85 0.15 -7.69
CA GLU A 83 -1.59 0.13 -8.45
C GLU A 83 -0.70 1.34 -8.09
N HIS A 84 -1.32 2.52 -7.94
CA HIS A 84 -0.63 3.79 -7.70
C HIS A 84 -1.30 4.63 -6.59
N GLN A 85 -2.06 3.99 -5.71
CA GLN A 85 -2.80 4.64 -4.63
C GLN A 85 -2.30 4.15 -3.28
N PHE A 86 -2.04 5.08 -2.38
CA PHE A 86 -1.56 4.85 -1.03
C PHE A 86 -2.47 5.54 -0.03
N VAL A 87 -2.63 4.96 1.15
CA VAL A 87 -3.36 5.56 2.26
C VAL A 87 -2.46 5.55 3.47
N GLU A 88 -2.46 6.63 4.25
CA GLU A 88 -1.83 6.62 5.58
C GLU A 88 -2.45 5.52 6.47
N ALA A 89 -1.67 4.93 7.38
CA ALA A 89 -2.19 3.95 8.34
C ALA A 89 -3.29 4.54 9.24
N LYS A 90 -3.14 5.81 9.63
CA LYS A 90 -4.00 6.50 10.60
C LYS A 90 -5.49 6.63 10.17
N PRO A 91 -5.82 7.05 8.93
CA PRO A 91 -7.17 6.92 8.40
C PRO A 91 -7.73 5.49 8.47
N ILE A 92 -6.91 4.48 8.19
CA ILE A 92 -7.34 3.08 8.15
C ILE A 92 -7.71 2.58 9.55
N GLU A 93 -6.90 2.89 10.57
CA GLU A 93 -7.22 2.62 11.99
C GLU A 93 -8.57 3.25 12.38
N THR A 94 -8.82 4.48 11.93
CA THR A 94 -10.08 5.18 12.18
C THR A 94 -11.25 4.46 11.51
N TRP A 95 -11.07 3.98 10.27
CA TRP A 95 -12.08 3.20 9.57
C TRP A 95 -12.34 1.86 10.25
N GLN A 96 -11.31 1.16 10.74
CA GLN A 96 -11.45 -0.06 11.52
C GLN A 96 -12.34 0.18 12.74
N ALA A 97 -12.07 1.23 13.52
CA ALA A 97 -12.89 1.59 14.69
C ALA A 97 -14.34 1.93 14.30
N ASN A 98 -14.54 2.68 13.22
CA ASN A 98 -15.87 3.02 12.72
C ASN A 98 -16.64 1.79 12.22
N MET A 99 -15.96 0.83 11.57
CA MET A 99 -16.55 -0.43 11.14
C MET A 99 -16.94 -1.30 12.34
N LEU A 100 -16.06 -1.39 13.34
CA LEU A 100 -16.25 -2.24 14.53
C LEU A 100 -17.31 -1.70 15.50
N PHE A 101 -17.24 -0.41 15.83
CA PHE A 101 -18.11 0.20 16.86
C PHE A 101 -19.27 1.00 16.27
N GLY A 102 -19.07 1.59 15.09
CA GLY A 102 -20.05 2.45 14.42
C GLY A 102 -20.89 1.73 13.36
N TRP A 103 -20.58 0.47 13.04
CA TRP A 103 -21.26 -0.31 11.98
C TRP A 103 -21.14 0.35 10.60
N PHE A 104 -20.04 1.08 10.36
CA PHE A 104 -19.82 1.75 9.08
C PHE A 104 -19.47 0.72 8.01
N SER A 105 -19.98 0.91 6.80
CA SER A 105 -19.52 0.16 5.63
C SER A 105 -18.26 0.83 5.03
N ALA A 106 -17.52 0.09 4.20
CA ALA A 106 -16.41 0.65 3.44
C ALA A 106 -16.85 1.81 2.53
N SER A 107 -18.08 1.78 2.01
CA SER A 107 -18.64 2.89 1.24
C SER A 107 -18.91 4.12 2.10
N ASN A 108 -19.35 3.94 3.34
CA ASN A 108 -19.53 5.05 4.28
C ASN A 108 -18.18 5.67 4.63
N ALA A 109 -17.14 4.86 4.89
CA ALA A 109 -15.80 5.36 5.17
C ALA A 109 -15.21 6.16 3.98
N SER A 110 -15.39 5.67 2.74
CA SER A 110 -15.02 6.39 1.51
C SER A 110 -15.71 7.77 1.43
N ARG A 111 -17.04 7.82 1.64
CA ARG A 111 -17.81 9.08 1.64
C ARG A 111 -17.40 10.04 2.76
N VAL A 112 -17.11 9.52 3.95
CA VAL A 112 -16.63 10.34 5.07
C VAL A 112 -15.27 10.93 4.75
N PHE A 113 -14.35 10.15 4.18
CA PHE A 113 -13.06 10.68 3.73
C PHE A 113 -13.26 11.80 2.70
N GLU A 114 -14.10 11.58 1.70
CA GLU A 114 -14.39 12.60 0.69
C GLU A 114 -15.04 13.86 1.28
N SER A 115 -16.01 13.72 2.17
CA SER A 115 -16.74 14.87 2.70
C SER A 115 -15.95 15.65 3.76
N ALA A 116 -15.14 14.98 4.57
CA ALA A 116 -14.50 15.58 5.75
C ALA A 116 -13.01 15.83 5.56
N MET A 117 -12.35 15.06 4.68
CA MET A 117 -10.89 15.11 4.50
C MET A 117 -10.49 15.59 3.10
N ASN A 118 -11.39 15.57 2.10
CA ASN A 118 -11.08 16.14 0.79
C ASN A 118 -11.28 17.66 0.76
N ASN A 119 -10.20 18.42 0.67
CA ASN A 119 -10.24 19.89 0.63
C ASN A 119 -10.11 20.47 -0.80
N GLY A 120 -10.08 19.61 -1.82
CA GLY A 120 -10.00 20.03 -3.23
C GLY A 120 -8.64 20.58 -3.66
N SER A 121 -7.60 20.50 -2.82
CA SER A 121 -6.26 20.97 -3.17
C SER A 121 -5.54 20.08 -4.19
N PHE A 122 -6.01 18.85 -4.39
CA PHE A 122 -5.49 17.94 -5.40
C PHE A 122 -6.14 18.23 -6.75
N GLU A 123 -5.32 18.38 -7.80
CA GLU A 123 -5.78 18.62 -9.17
C GLU A 123 -5.65 17.35 -10.03
N PRO A 124 -6.74 16.58 -10.26
CA PRO A 124 -6.71 15.35 -11.03
C PRO A 124 -6.17 15.50 -12.46
N SER A 125 -6.44 16.64 -13.10
CA SER A 125 -6.01 16.93 -14.47
C SER A 125 -4.49 17.05 -14.60
N VAL A 126 -3.82 17.60 -13.58
CA VAL A 126 -2.36 17.77 -13.57
C VAL A 126 -1.66 16.44 -13.32
N TRP A 127 -2.20 15.63 -12.40
CA TRP A 127 -1.56 14.39 -11.96
C TRP A 127 -2.05 13.14 -12.69
N GLY A 128 -3.09 13.25 -13.51
CA GLY A 128 -3.69 12.12 -14.23
C GLY A 128 -4.25 11.04 -13.30
N MET A 129 -4.64 11.41 -12.08
CA MET A 129 -5.02 10.49 -11.01
C MET A 129 -6.33 10.95 -10.36
N SER A 130 -7.12 10.01 -9.86
CA SER A 130 -8.34 10.33 -9.14
C SER A 130 -8.05 10.81 -7.71
N SER A 131 -8.77 11.82 -7.25
CA SER A 131 -8.83 12.23 -5.84
C SER A 131 -9.95 11.52 -5.04
N THR A 132 -10.71 10.65 -5.70
CA THR A 132 -11.79 9.87 -5.10
C THR A 132 -11.21 8.59 -4.51
N LEU A 133 -11.41 8.38 -3.21
CA LEU A 133 -11.03 7.15 -2.52
C LEU A 133 -12.14 6.12 -2.72
N MET A 134 -11.88 5.10 -3.54
CA MET A 134 -12.91 4.13 -3.90
C MET A 134 -13.22 3.14 -2.76
N THR A 135 -14.44 2.61 -2.73
CA THR A 135 -14.88 1.65 -1.71
C THR A 135 -14.02 0.38 -1.68
N ASN A 136 -13.57 -0.12 -2.83
CA ASN A 136 -12.65 -1.26 -2.88
C ASN A 136 -11.29 -0.93 -2.28
N GLN A 137 -10.76 0.28 -2.51
CA GLN A 137 -9.50 0.74 -1.91
C GLN A 137 -9.59 0.81 -0.39
N VAL A 138 -10.71 1.29 0.17
CA VAL A 138 -10.95 1.26 1.63
C VAL A 138 -10.96 -0.17 2.15
N ARG A 139 -11.64 -1.08 1.45
CA ARG A 139 -11.70 -2.50 1.83
C ARG A 139 -10.32 -3.14 1.78
N ASP A 140 -9.54 -2.88 0.73
CA ASP A 140 -8.18 -3.40 0.59
C ASP A 140 -7.26 -2.84 1.67
N ALA A 141 -7.37 -1.54 1.99
CA ALA A 141 -6.63 -0.91 3.07
C ALA A 141 -6.85 -1.61 4.42
N PHE A 142 -8.12 -1.85 4.75
CA PHE A 142 -8.53 -2.57 5.95
C PHE A 142 -7.94 -3.98 5.99
N ILE A 143 -8.11 -4.76 4.90
CA ILE A 143 -7.63 -6.14 4.83
C ILE A 143 -6.11 -6.20 4.96
N ILE A 144 -5.39 -5.36 4.22
CA ILE A 144 -3.93 -5.34 4.25
C ILE A 144 -3.43 -4.98 5.64
N LEU A 145 -3.98 -3.94 6.28
CA LEU A 145 -3.58 -3.56 7.63
C LEU A 145 -3.78 -4.71 8.63
N CYS A 146 -4.98 -5.32 8.65
CA CYS A 146 -5.26 -6.43 9.55
C CYS A 146 -4.34 -7.64 9.33
N LEU A 147 -4.02 -7.97 8.08
CA LEU A 147 -3.12 -9.08 7.76
C LEU A 147 -1.67 -8.78 8.13
N LEU A 148 -1.22 -7.53 8.01
CA LEU A 148 0.11 -7.12 8.45
C LEU A 148 0.21 -7.13 9.99
N GLU A 149 -0.83 -6.68 10.68
CA GLU A 149 -0.92 -6.74 12.16
C GLU A 149 -0.88 -8.18 12.67
N ASP A 150 -1.66 -9.08 12.05
CA ASP A 150 -1.65 -10.51 12.40
C ASP A 150 -0.29 -11.16 12.11
N ALA A 151 0.31 -10.90 10.94
CA ALA A 151 1.63 -11.41 10.59
C ALA A 151 2.71 -10.93 11.58
N GLN A 152 2.68 -9.64 11.94
CA GLN A 152 3.56 -9.08 12.97
C GLN A 152 3.35 -9.75 14.33
N PHE A 153 2.10 -9.93 14.75
CA PHE A 153 1.75 -10.58 16.01
C PHE A 153 2.23 -12.04 16.07
N ARG A 154 2.09 -12.77 14.97
CA ARG A 154 2.50 -14.18 14.85
C ARG A 154 3.98 -14.38 14.51
N GLY A 155 4.73 -13.30 14.28
CA GLY A 155 6.16 -13.34 14.00
C GLY A 155 6.53 -13.90 12.62
N HIS A 156 5.67 -13.74 11.62
CA HIS A 156 5.96 -14.11 10.22
C HIS A 156 5.73 -12.93 9.27
N LEU A 157 6.11 -13.11 7.99
CA LEU A 157 5.83 -12.13 6.94
C LEU A 157 4.53 -12.49 6.23
N LEU A 158 3.79 -11.47 5.78
CA LEU A 158 2.64 -11.66 4.89
C LEU A 158 3.14 -11.98 3.48
N ILE A 159 2.74 -13.14 2.95
CA ILE A 159 3.08 -13.58 1.60
C ILE A 159 1.78 -13.86 0.84
N VAL A 160 1.64 -13.26 -0.34
CA VAL A 160 0.46 -13.43 -1.20
C VAL A 160 0.87 -13.54 -2.67
N PRO A 161 0.04 -14.10 -3.57
CA PRO A 161 0.31 -14.09 -5.00
C PRO A 161 0.48 -12.67 -5.55
N HIS A 162 1.45 -12.45 -6.44
CA HIS A 162 1.65 -11.12 -7.05
C HIS A 162 0.61 -10.79 -8.11
N THR A 163 0.22 -11.80 -8.88
CA THR A 163 -0.74 -11.71 -9.97
C THR A 163 -2.17 -11.94 -9.46
N GLY A 164 -3.15 -11.81 -10.35
CA GLY A 164 -4.56 -11.97 -10.03
C GLY A 164 -5.22 -10.68 -9.53
N ASP A 165 -6.55 -10.76 -9.41
CA ASP A 165 -7.36 -9.63 -8.98
C ASP A 165 -7.04 -9.23 -7.53
N GLN A 166 -6.97 -7.92 -7.30
CA GLN A 166 -6.70 -7.32 -5.99
C GLN A 166 -7.69 -7.86 -4.94
N SER A 167 -8.97 -7.99 -5.31
CA SER A 167 -10.04 -8.46 -4.40
C SER A 167 -9.89 -9.93 -3.99
N ASN A 168 -9.19 -10.74 -4.79
CA ASN A 168 -8.96 -12.15 -4.53
C ASN A 168 -7.60 -12.44 -3.89
N ARG A 169 -6.63 -11.53 -4.05
CA ARG A 169 -5.23 -11.72 -3.65
C ARG A 169 -5.07 -12.10 -2.18
N PHE A 170 -5.91 -11.53 -1.31
CA PHE A 170 -5.81 -11.68 0.13
C PHE A 170 -6.75 -12.77 0.68
N LYS A 171 -7.55 -13.44 -0.15
CA LYS A 171 -8.55 -14.42 0.31
C LYS A 171 -7.93 -15.57 1.10
N ALA A 172 -6.92 -16.23 0.54
CA ALA A 172 -6.24 -17.34 1.20
C ALA A 172 -5.62 -16.90 2.54
N ALA A 173 -4.97 -15.74 2.59
CA ALA A 173 -4.39 -15.20 3.82
C ALA A 173 -5.46 -14.85 4.89
N MET A 174 -6.65 -14.41 4.48
CA MET A 174 -7.77 -14.20 5.40
C MET A 174 -8.36 -15.52 5.90
N GLU A 175 -8.40 -16.56 5.07
CA GLU A 175 -8.87 -17.90 5.43
C GLU A 175 -7.92 -18.57 6.44
N ASP A 176 -6.60 -18.50 6.23
CA ASP A 176 -5.57 -19.04 7.13
C ASP A 176 -5.58 -18.40 8.54
N ARG A 177 -6.17 -17.20 8.66
CA ARG A 177 -6.28 -16.49 9.94
C ARG A 177 -7.39 -17.05 10.84
N ASN A 178 -8.50 -17.50 10.24
CA ASN A 178 -9.74 -17.88 10.93
C ASN A 178 -9.70 -19.34 11.41
#